data_AF-A0A5E4Q2E0-F1
#
_entry.id   AF-A0A5E4Q2E0-F1
#
_cell.length_a   1.000
_cell.length_b   1.000
_cell.length_c   1.000
_cell.angle_alpha   90.00
_cell.angle_beta   90.00
_cell.angle_gamma   90.00
#
_symmetry.space_group_name_H-M   'P 1'
#
loop_
_entity.id
_entity.type
_entity.pdbx_description
1 polymer ?
#
loop_
_entity_poly.entity_id
_entity_poly.type
_entity_poly.pdbx_seq_one_letter_code
_entity_poly.pdbx_strand_id
1 'polypeptide(L)'
;MLGRLFVLVVSITSVLGANKLRQVYSWNALDWNYPDPFMKQRDLQSGIPATLNYIELDAPYETSPKLTPYPSFEGNALDPNVTNVCPYSLNVYDLNTNRRIRKYVFRPEDIVSTTFIANIALDEGSSCEDTFAYFSDELGYGLIAYSWEQNKSWRFSHSYFMPDPLVGDFNIAGLNFQWGSEGIFGISASAVGPDGYRTLYFSPLSSYTEFAVSTRILRDETKVEGSYKDFRVVGSRGPDTHTTAKVMDESGIQLYSLIDQNAIGCWNTRLPLKPQNTAIADKDDVGLVFPSDVKIDRGGNVWVMSDRMAVFLESELDYSDINFRVYTGQLDTLTKGTVCEAPQLKKVNTIPYQDPNLPQVFQNYENVPRNPQQITLVGLPSPYNPQFGSLDTQNVIPRVQNQAVSRVRNPQSYIISATRPPISRGPWWVKDYQVYE
;
A
#
# COMPACT_ATOMS: atom_id res chain seq x y z
N MET A 1 -37.05 51.33 33.17
CA MET A 1 -36.81 49.97 32.66
C MET A 1 -35.85 50.08 31.48
N LEU A 2 -34.55 49.83 31.69
CA LEU A 2 -33.60 49.63 30.59
C LEU A 2 -33.15 48.17 30.65
N GLY A 3 -33.65 47.35 29.73
CA GLY A 3 -33.25 45.96 29.58
C GLY A 3 -31.85 45.88 29.01
N ARG A 4 -30.92 45.23 29.73
CA ARG A 4 -29.60 44.88 29.22
C ARG A 4 -29.72 43.61 28.39
N LEU A 5 -29.47 43.74 27.09
CA LEU A 5 -29.34 42.62 26.17
C LEU A 5 -27.96 41.98 26.39
N PHE A 6 -27.91 40.78 26.97
CA PHE A 6 -26.70 39.98 27.03
C PHE A 6 -26.57 39.20 25.71
N VAL A 7 -25.61 39.61 24.88
CA VAL A 7 -25.23 38.84 23.69
C VAL A 7 -24.22 37.78 24.14
N LEU A 8 -24.67 36.52 24.21
CA LEU A 8 -23.82 35.37 24.44
C LEU A 8 -23.08 35.06 23.13
N VAL A 9 -21.83 35.51 23.00
CA VAL A 9 -20.96 35.09 21.90
C VAL A 9 -20.49 33.68 22.21
N VAL A 10 -21.17 32.67 21.66
CA VAL A 10 -20.66 31.30 21.64
C VAL A 10 -19.59 31.26 20.56
N SER A 11 -18.33 31.38 20.96
CA SER A 11 -17.20 31.04 20.10
C SER A 11 -17.25 29.54 19.82
N ILE A 12 -17.82 29.16 18.68
CA ILE A 12 -17.61 27.83 18.11
C ILE A 12 -16.18 27.85 17.59
N THR A 13 -15.22 27.53 18.45
CA THR A 13 -13.93 27.04 17.98
C THR A 13 -14.21 25.69 17.34
N SER A 14 -14.26 25.64 16.01
CA SER A 14 -14.10 24.38 15.31
C SER A 14 -12.81 23.76 15.84
N VAL A 15 -12.93 22.60 16.49
CA VAL A 15 -11.78 21.73 16.72
C VAL A 15 -11.40 21.22 15.34
N LEU A 16 -10.62 22.01 14.60
CA LEU A 16 -9.75 21.45 13.57
C LEU A 16 -8.85 20.50 14.36
N GLY A 17 -9.17 19.20 14.32
CA GLY A 17 -8.32 18.19 14.92
C GLY A 17 -6.93 18.40 14.37
N ALA A 18 -5.94 18.56 15.24
CA ALA A 18 -4.56 18.67 14.80
C ALA A 18 -4.23 17.44 13.93
N ASN A 19 -3.69 17.67 12.73
CA ASN A 19 -3.24 16.60 11.85
C ASN A 19 -2.34 15.65 12.65
N LYS A 20 -2.64 14.36 12.58
CA LYS A 20 -1.94 13.32 13.34
C LYS A 20 -0.59 13.00 12.68
N LEU A 21 -0.49 13.16 11.37
CA LEU A 21 0.75 13.12 10.62
C LEU A 21 1.47 14.46 10.73
N ARG A 22 2.77 14.41 11.02
CA ARG A 22 3.65 15.56 11.02
C ARG A 22 4.50 15.55 9.76
N GLN A 23 4.45 16.63 8.98
CA GLN A 23 5.39 16.83 7.87
C GLN A 23 6.82 16.93 8.43
N VAL A 24 7.73 16.13 7.87
CA VAL A 24 9.15 16.12 8.25
C VAL A 24 10.05 16.64 7.15
N TYR A 25 9.71 16.40 5.88
CA TYR A 25 10.44 16.92 4.74
C TYR A 25 9.49 17.45 3.66
N SER A 26 9.95 18.43 2.90
CA SER A 26 9.19 19.01 1.80
C SER A 26 10.08 19.66 0.75
N TRP A 27 9.66 19.62 -0.51
CA TRP A 27 10.40 20.23 -1.63
C TRP A 27 9.46 20.88 -2.62
N ASN A 28 9.86 22.04 -3.15
CA ASN A 28 9.29 22.58 -4.37
C ASN A 28 9.78 21.80 -5.59
N ALA A 29 11.08 21.52 -5.63
CA ALA A 29 11.77 20.69 -6.60
C ALA A 29 12.84 19.84 -5.89
N LEU A 30 13.07 18.63 -6.38
CA LEU A 30 14.14 17.77 -5.88
C LEU A 30 15.51 18.25 -6.40
N ASP A 31 16.53 18.10 -5.57
CA ASP A 31 17.93 18.34 -5.93
C ASP A 31 18.82 17.27 -5.29
N TRP A 32 20.02 17.07 -5.83
CA TRP A 32 20.93 16.01 -5.40
C TRP A 32 22.24 16.55 -4.83
N ASN A 33 22.88 15.75 -3.98
CA ASN A 33 24.20 15.99 -3.43
C ASN A 33 25.30 15.74 -4.47
N TYR A 34 25.31 16.54 -5.52
CA TYR A 34 26.36 16.50 -6.55
C TYR A 34 27.74 16.78 -5.94
N PRO A 35 28.77 15.98 -6.24
CA PRO A 35 30.13 16.21 -5.75
C PRO A 35 30.77 17.45 -6.37
N ASP A 36 30.33 17.86 -7.57
CA ASP A 36 30.78 19.10 -8.20
C ASP A 36 29.71 19.71 -9.15
N PRO A 37 29.82 21.02 -9.45
CA PRO A 37 28.88 21.71 -10.33
C PRO A 37 28.91 21.24 -11.80
N PHE A 38 30.01 20.66 -12.28
CA PHE A 38 30.11 20.19 -13.66
C PHE A 38 29.28 18.93 -13.87
N MET A 39 29.27 18.02 -12.90
CA MET A 39 28.37 16.86 -12.95
C MET A 39 26.91 17.30 -12.89
N LYS A 40 26.56 18.28 -12.05
CA LYS A 40 25.20 18.84 -12.05
C LYS A 40 24.81 19.40 -13.41
N GLN A 41 25.69 20.18 -14.04
CA GLN A 41 25.43 20.77 -15.35
C GLN A 41 25.26 19.70 -16.45
N ARG A 42 26.04 18.61 -16.38
CA ARG A 42 25.92 17.47 -17.30
C ARG A 42 24.57 16.77 -17.11
N ASP A 43 24.19 16.47 -15.88
CA ASP A 43 22.98 15.72 -15.58
C ASP A 43 21.70 16.52 -15.86
N LEU A 44 21.75 17.85 -15.70
CA LEU A 44 20.68 18.74 -16.16
C LEU A 44 20.38 18.60 -17.67
N GLN A 45 21.34 18.12 -18.47
CA GLN A 45 21.15 17.87 -19.90
C GLN A 45 20.69 16.44 -20.21
N SER A 46 21.03 15.46 -19.37
CA SER A 46 20.73 14.04 -19.59
C SER A 46 19.51 13.53 -18.82
N GLY A 47 19.02 14.24 -17.80
CA GLY A 47 17.79 13.94 -17.07
C GLY A 47 18.01 13.53 -15.60
N ILE A 48 17.33 12.47 -15.17
CA ILE A 48 17.31 12.04 -13.76
C ILE A 48 18.64 11.33 -13.43
N PRO A 49 19.42 11.80 -12.42
CA PRO A 49 20.75 11.26 -12.12
C PRO A 49 20.73 9.88 -11.44
N ALA A 50 19.65 9.56 -10.72
CA ALA A 50 19.47 8.29 -10.03
C ALA A 50 18.00 8.03 -9.71
N THR A 51 17.55 6.79 -9.85
CA THR A 51 16.16 6.37 -9.55
C THR A 51 15.97 5.93 -8.10
N LEU A 52 17.03 5.46 -7.43
CA LEU A 52 17.03 5.13 -6.00
C LEU A 52 17.93 6.10 -5.25
N ASN A 53 17.39 6.73 -4.21
CA ASN A 53 18.06 7.77 -3.43
C ASN A 53 17.72 7.62 -1.94
N TYR A 54 18.52 8.24 -1.07
CA TYR A 54 18.25 8.31 0.37
C TYR A 54 18.47 9.72 0.94
N ILE A 55 17.94 9.92 2.14
CA ILE A 55 18.16 11.08 3.01
C ILE A 55 18.80 10.54 4.29
N GLU A 56 19.89 11.17 4.73
CA GLU A 56 20.55 10.81 5.99
C GLU A 56 19.74 11.37 7.17
N LEU A 57 19.15 10.48 7.99
CA LEU A 57 18.36 10.89 9.16
C LEU A 57 19.22 11.42 10.31
N ASP A 58 20.50 11.03 10.36
CA ASP A 58 21.46 11.44 11.41
C ASP A 58 22.19 12.75 11.07
N ALA A 59 22.02 13.27 9.85
CA ALA A 59 22.57 14.55 9.45
C ALA A 59 21.82 15.72 10.14
N PRO A 60 22.43 16.93 10.21
CA PRO A 60 21.72 18.12 10.66
C PRO A 60 20.38 18.28 9.92
N TYR A 61 19.31 18.52 10.66
CA TYR A 61 17.97 18.59 10.08
C TYR A 61 17.86 19.76 9.09
N GLU A 62 17.45 19.43 7.87
CA GLU A 62 17.02 20.36 6.85
C GLU A 62 15.60 20.00 6.40
N THR A 63 14.76 21.00 6.15
CA THR A 63 13.38 20.78 5.70
C THR A 63 13.33 20.23 4.27
N SER A 64 14.30 20.62 3.43
CA SER A 64 14.37 20.27 2.00
C SER A 64 15.75 19.69 1.67
N PRO A 65 16.16 18.57 2.31
CA PRO A 65 17.50 18.04 2.15
C PRO A 65 17.71 17.57 0.72
N LYS A 66 18.93 17.71 0.21
CA LYS A 66 19.32 17.14 -1.07
C LYS A 66 19.37 15.63 -0.99
N LEU A 67 19.01 14.98 -2.09
CA LEU A 67 18.99 13.53 -2.22
C LEU A 67 20.40 12.98 -2.49
N THR A 68 20.73 11.84 -1.89
CA THR A 68 21.97 11.13 -2.19
C THR A 68 21.66 9.88 -3.01
N PRO A 69 22.24 9.73 -4.23
CA PRO A 69 22.07 8.53 -5.03
C PRO A 69 22.52 7.26 -4.31
N TYR A 70 21.72 6.21 -4.42
CA TYR A 70 22.04 4.90 -3.85
C TYR A 70 22.30 3.87 -4.96
N PRO A 71 23.37 3.06 -4.88
CA PRO A 71 24.42 3.13 -3.86
C PRO A 71 25.41 4.29 -4.09
N SER A 72 25.46 4.83 -5.31
CA SER A 72 26.30 6.00 -5.68
C SER A 72 25.85 6.57 -7.04
N PHE A 73 26.36 7.75 -7.42
CA PHE A 73 26.18 8.30 -8.77
C PHE A 73 26.71 7.33 -9.84
N GLU A 74 27.90 6.77 -9.63
CA GLU A 74 28.53 5.83 -10.57
C GLU A 74 27.68 4.56 -10.76
N GLY A 75 27.06 4.05 -9.70
CA GLY A 75 26.17 2.90 -9.78
C GLY A 75 24.87 3.14 -10.57
N ASN A 76 24.53 4.41 -10.82
CA ASN A 76 23.35 4.84 -11.58
C ASN A 76 23.70 5.37 -12.99
N ALA A 77 25.00 5.44 -13.34
CA ALA A 77 25.42 5.95 -14.63
C ALA A 77 24.92 5.05 -15.78
N LEU A 78 24.18 5.64 -16.72
CA LEU A 78 23.75 4.95 -17.94
C LEU A 78 24.95 4.77 -18.88
N ASP A 79 25.07 3.58 -19.46
CA ASP A 79 26.01 3.38 -20.58
C ASP A 79 25.47 4.15 -21.80
N PRO A 80 26.19 5.16 -22.31
CA PRO A 80 25.74 5.98 -23.42
C PRO A 80 25.53 5.18 -24.73
N ASN A 81 26.00 3.93 -24.79
CA ASN A 81 25.79 3.03 -25.93
C ASN A 81 24.55 2.15 -25.80
N VAL A 82 23.83 2.21 -24.68
CA VAL A 82 22.61 1.42 -24.45
C VAL A 82 21.39 2.28 -24.78
N THR A 83 20.78 1.99 -25.93
CA THR A 83 19.54 2.61 -26.41
C THR A 83 18.27 1.86 -25.98
N ASN A 84 18.42 0.68 -25.34
CA ASN A 84 17.30 -0.21 -25.03
C ASN A 84 16.75 -0.03 -23.61
N VAL A 85 15.42 -0.03 -23.52
CA VAL A 85 14.65 -0.23 -22.28
C VAL A 85 15.15 -1.52 -21.63
N CYS A 86 15.78 -1.42 -20.45
CA CYS A 86 16.26 -2.59 -19.72
C CYS A 86 15.07 -3.50 -19.35
N PRO A 87 15.24 -4.84 -19.35
CA PRO A 87 14.19 -5.72 -18.88
C PRO A 87 13.89 -5.43 -17.40
N TYR A 88 12.63 -5.65 -16.99
CA TYR A 88 12.23 -5.53 -15.58
C TYR A 88 13.16 -6.38 -14.71
N SER A 89 13.61 -5.81 -13.59
CA SER A 89 14.48 -6.53 -12.66
C SER A 89 14.21 -6.19 -11.20
N LEU A 90 14.27 -7.21 -10.35
CA LEU A 90 14.34 -7.09 -8.90
C LEU A 90 15.82 -6.91 -8.50
N ASN A 91 16.09 -5.86 -7.74
CA ASN A 91 17.41 -5.60 -7.17
C ASN A 91 17.30 -5.67 -5.64
N VAL A 92 18.14 -6.49 -5.00
CA VAL A 92 18.17 -6.68 -3.55
C VAL A 92 19.53 -6.25 -3.03
N TYR A 93 19.51 -5.38 -2.02
CA TYR A 93 20.69 -4.80 -1.41
C TYR A 93 20.80 -5.19 0.05
N ASP A 94 21.99 -5.54 0.50
CA ASP A 94 22.31 -5.62 1.92
C ASP A 94 22.66 -4.22 2.43
N LEU A 95 21.82 -3.70 3.33
CA LEU A 95 21.96 -2.36 3.89
C LEU A 95 23.13 -2.24 4.87
N ASN A 96 23.68 -3.34 5.38
CA ASN A 96 24.88 -3.30 6.24
C ASN A 96 26.14 -3.03 5.42
N THR A 97 26.19 -3.56 4.20
CA THR A 97 27.35 -3.46 3.31
C THR A 97 27.14 -2.48 2.16
N ASN A 98 25.93 -1.96 1.97
CA ASN A 98 25.49 -1.15 0.85
C ASN A 98 25.81 -1.78 -0.52
N ARG A 99 25.70 -3.12 -0.60
CA ARG A 99 26.01 -3.89 -1.81
C ARG A 99 24.78 -4.59 -2.34
N ARG A 100 24.66 -4.63 -3.67
CA ARG A 100 23.64 -5.46 -4.33
C ARG A 100 24.01 -6.93 -4.16
N ILE A 101 23.19 -7.66 -3.42
CA ILE A 101 23.36 -9.10 -3.18
C ILE A 101 22.58 -9.95 -4.20
N ARG A 102 21.61 -9.36 -4.90
CA ARG A 102 20.91 -10.04 -5.99
C ARG A 102 20.40 -9.06 -7.05
N LYS A 103 20.53 -9.47 -8.33
CA LYS A 103 19.77 -8.91 -9.45
C LYS A 103 19.06 -10.07 -10.13
N TYR A 104 17.74 -10.06 -10.10
CA TYR A 104 16.91 -11.02 -10.82
C TYR A 104 16.22 -10.30 -11.98
N VAL A 105 16.44 -10.76 -13.20
CA VAL A 105 15.71 -10.29 -14.38
C VAL A 105 14.45 -11.14 -14.49
N PHE A 106 13.29 -10.52 -14.56
CA PHE A 106 12.03 -11.26 -14.69
C PHE A 106 12.03 -12.08 -15.98
N ARG A 107 11.44 -13.28 -15.90
CA ARG A 107 11.37 -14.14 -17.07
C ARG A 107 10.47 -13.50 -18.14
N PRO A 108 10.81 -13.59 -19.43
CA PRO A 108 9.97 -13.02 -20.49
C PRO A 108 8.52 -13.52 -20.46
N GLU A 109 8.28 -14.76 -20.03
CA GLU A 109 6.93 -15.32 -19.88
C GLU A 109 6.09 -14.68 -18.75
N ASP A 110 6.72 -14.02 -17.79
CA ASP A 110 6.04 -13.37 -16.66
C ASP A 110 5.72 -11.90 -16.94
N ILE A 111 6.23 -11.36 -18.04
CA ILE A 111 6.12 -9.97 -18.48
C ILE A 111 5.30 -9.91 -19.76
N VAL A 112 4.38 -8.95 -19.84
CA VAL A 112 3.60 -8.66 -21.05
C VAL A 112 4.00 -7.29 -21.61
N SER A 113 3.60 -6.99 -22.84
CA SER A 113 3.95 -5.73 -23.51
C SER A 113 3.44 -4.48 -22.78
N THR A 114 2.36 -4.62 -22.02
CA THR A 114 1.78 -3.55 -21.20
C THR A 114 2.21 -3.62 -19.74
N THR A 115 3.20 -4.44 -19.39
CA THR A 115 3.61 -4.56 -17.98
C THR A 115 4.06 -3.20 -17.44
N PHE A 116 3.50 -2.84 -16.27
CA PHE A 116 3.87 -1.67 -15.49
C PHE A 116 3.79 -2.04 -14.00
N ILE A 117 4.95 -2.29 -13.38
CA ILE A 117 4.99 -2.71 -11.98
C ILE A 117 4.80 -1.50 -11.06
N ALA A 118 3.66 -1.46 -10.37
CA ALA A 118 3.25 -0.32 -9.54
C ALA A 118 3.65 -0.47 -8.06
N ASN A 119 3.67 -1.70 -7.53
CA ASN A 119 3.91 -1.92 -6.10
C ASN A 119 4.56 -3.29 -5.81
N ILE A 120 5.16 -3.43 -4.62
CA ILE A 120 5.81 -4.64 -4.14
C ILE A 120 5.39 -4.95 -2.69
N ALA A 121 5.03 -6.20 -2.43
CA ALA A 121 4.85 -6.73 -1.07
C ALA A 121 5.83 -7.86 -0.80
N LEU A 122 6.41 -7.89 0.39
CA LEU A 122 7.32 -8.93 0.85
C LEU A 122 6.59 -9.90 1.77
N ASP A 123 6.81 -11.19 1.55
CA ASP A 123 6.37 -12.29 2.41
C ASP A 123 7.61 -13.05 2.88
N GLU A 124 8.21 -12.50 3.93
CA GLU A 124 9.32 -13.11 4.67
C GLU A 124 8.76 -14.22 5.57
N GLY A 125 9.23 -15.45 5.31
CA GLY A 125 8.94 -16.62 6.10
C GLY A 125 9.85 -16.74 7.33
N SER A 126 10.13 -17.98 7.72
CA SER A 126 10.93 -18.25 8.94
C SER A 126 12.42 -17.91 8.81
N SER A 127 12.91 -17.77 7.58
CA SER A 127 14.29 -17.40 7.26
C SER A 127 14.30 -16.50 6.02
N CYS A 128 15.40 -15.75 5.83
CA CYS A 128 15.56 -14.93 4.62
C CYS A 128 15.56 -15.77 3.32
N GLU A 129 15.90 -17.06 3.38
CA GLU A 129 15.84 -17.95 2.21
C GLU A 129 14.39 -18.27 1.81
N ASP A 130 13.50 -18.40 2.79
CA ASP A 130 12.05 -18.56 2.62
C ASP A 130 11.39 -17.17 2.46
N THR A 131 11.82 -16.43 1.44
CA THR A 131 11.26 -15.11 1.12
C THR A 131 10.59 -15.12 -0.24
N PHE A 132 9.39 -14.56 -0.29
CA PHE A 132 8.68 -14.27 -1.53
C PHE A 132 8.47 -12.78 -1.70
N ALA A 133 8.46 -12.32 -2.95
CA ALA A 133 8.06 -10.97 -3.31
C ALA A 133 6.90 -11.04 -4.31
N TYR A 134 5.93 -10.15 -4.14
CA TYR A 134 4.76 -10.04 -5.01
C TYR A 134 4.73 -8.66 -5.65
N PHE A 135 4.51 -8.60 -6.96
CA PHE A 135 4.55 -7.38 -7.75
C PHE A 135 3.20 -7.18 -8.43
N SER A 136 2.55 -6.05 -8.17
CA SER A 136 1.35 -5.66 -8.90
C SER A 136 1.74 -5.11 -10.27
N ASP A 137 1.28 -5.77 -11.32
CA ASP A 137 1.42 -5.32 -12.69
C ASP A 137 0.13 -4.61 -13.13
N GLU A 138 0.12 -3.29 -12.98
CA GLU A 138 -1.04 -2.41 -13.12
C GLU A 138 -1.64 -2.48 -14.52
N LEU A 139 -0.84 -2.19 -15.55
CA LEU A 139 -1.29 -2.13 -16.94
C LEU A 139 -1.22 -3.50 -17.66
N GLY A 140 -0.52 -4.48 -17.08
CA GLY A 140 -0.55 -5.87 -17.51
C GLY A 140 -1.66 -6.71 -16.85
N TYR A 141 -2.38 -6.15 -15.87
CA TYR A 141 -3.44 -6.81 -15.10
C TYR A 141 -3.02 -8.16 -14.51
N GLY A 142 -1.84 -8.20 -13.90
CA GLY A 142 -1.27 -9.43 -13.36
C GLY A 142 -0.64 -9.25 -11.98
N LEU A 143 -0.39 -10.38 -11.33
CA LEU A 143 0.36 -10.43 -10.09
C LEU A 143 1.55 -11.37 -10.30
N ILE A 144 2.76 -10.83 -10.23
CA ILE A 144 3.98 -11.63 -10.38
C ILE A 144 4.45 -12.04 -8.98
N ALA A 145 4.64 -13.33 -8.76
CA ALA A 145 5.30 -13.85 -7.57
C ALA A 145 6.76 -14.17 -7.89
N TYR A 146 7.66 -13.93 -6.95
CA TYR A 146 9.07 -14.29 -7.03
C TYR A 146 9.46 -15.08 -5.78
N SER A 147 10.10 -16.23 -5.97
CA SER A 147 10.70 -17.02 -4.89
C SER A 147 12.21 -16.75 -4.81
N TRP A 148 12.68 -16.33 -3.63
CA TRP A 148 14.11 -16.16 -3.38
C TRP A 148 14.87 -17.48 -3.48
N GLU A 149 14.37 -18.52 -2.82
CA GLU A 149 14.96 -19.87 -2.79
C GLU A 149 15.12 -20.45 -4.20
N GLN A 150 14.05 -20.40 -5.01
CA GLN A 150 14.08 -20.94 -6.37
C GLN A 150 14.75 -19.99 -7.37
N ASN A 151 14.96 -18.73 -6.98
CA ASN A 151 15.38 -17.64 -7.85
C ASN A 151 14.56 -17.59 -9.15
N LYS A 152 13.23 -17.69 -9.00
CA LYS A 152 12.29 -17.86 -10.10
C LYS A 152 11.02 -17.07 -9.83
N SER A 153 10.49 -16.40 -10.84
CA SER A 153 9.17 -15.78 -10.82
C SER A 153 8.13 -16.61 -11.53
N TRP A 154 6.85 -16.30 -11.31
CA TRP A 154 5.70 -16.74 -12.12
C TRP A 154 4.58 -15.71 -12.05
N ARG A 155 3.74 -15.66 -13.09
CA ARG A 155 2.66 -14.68 -13.23
C ARG A 155 1.29 -15.30 -13.00
N PHE A 156 0.50 -14.72 -12.10
CA PHE A 156 -0.93 -14.96 -11.98
C PHE A 156 -1.74 -13.97 -12.81
N SER A 157 -2.83 -14.47 -13.40
CA SER A 157 -3.85 -13.68 -14.08
C SER A 157 -5.21 -13.95 -13.45
N HIS A 158 -5.95 -12.91 -13.11
CA HIS A 158 -7.27 -13.03 -12.48
C HIS A 158 -8.14 -11.83 -12.84
N SER A 159 -9.46 -12.02 -12.99
CA SER A 159 -10.39 -10.93 -13.30
C SER A 159 -10.44 -9.83 -12.24
N TYR A 160 -9.99 -10.12 -11.02
CA TYR A 160 -9.92 -9.14 -9.92
C TYR A 160 -8.74 -8.17 -10.04
N PHE A 161 -7.83 -8.41 -10.99
CA PHE A 161 -6.73 -7.48 -11.30
C PHE A 161 -7.13 -6.41 -12.32
N MET A 162 -8.27 -6.58 -12.99
CA MET A 162 -8.77 -5.64 -13.99
C MET A 162 -9.47 -4.44 -13.33
N PRO A 163 -9.42 -3.26 -13.96
CA PRO A 163 -10.16 -2.08 -13.51
C PRO A 163 -11.67 -2.31 -13.55
N ASP A 164 -12.40 -1.65 -12.65
CA ASP A 164 -13.87 -1.58 -12.71
C ASP A 164 -14.26 -0.48 -13.71
N PRO A 165 -14.98 -0.81 -14.80
CA PRO A 165 -15.32 0.16 -15.83
C PRO A 165 -16.25 1.29 -15.35
N LEU A 166 -16.84 1.17 -14.16
CA LEU A 166 -17.70 2.19 -13.56
C LEU A 166 -16.95 3.14 -12.61
N VAL A 167 -15.67 2.87 -12.35
CA VAL A 167 -14.87 3.51 -11.28
C VAL A 167 -13.58 4.08 -11.86
N GLY A 168 -13.68 4.68 -13.05
CA GLY A 168 -12.55 5.25 -13.78
C GLY A 168 -12.49 6.78 -13.78
N ASP A 169 -13.41 7.46 -13.08
CA ASP A 169 -13.49 8.93 -12.99
C ASP A 169 -12.83 9.41 -11.69
N PHE A 170 -11.85 10.32 -11.82
CA PHE A 170 -11.02 10.79 -10.71
C PHE A 170 -11.20 12.30 -10.54
N ASN A 171 -11.26 12.74 -9.29
CA ASN A 171 -11.42 14.15 -8.92
C ASN A 171 -10.34 14.53 -7.90
N ILE A 172 -9.17 14.94 -8.38
CA ILE A 172 -7.97 15.15 -7.57
C ILE A 172 -7.43 16.56 -7.81
N ALA A 173 -7.08 17.29 -6.74
CA ALA A 173 -6.55 18.65 -6.84
C ALA A 173 -7.44 19.65 -7.61
N GLY A 174 -8.75 19.40 -7.67
CA GLY A 174 -9.70 20.19 -8.47
C GLY A 174 -9.66 19.90 -9.98
N LEU A 175 -8.91 18.88 -10.40
CA LEU A 175 -8.89 18.35 -11.76
C LEU A 175 -9.83 17.16 -11.85
N ASN A 176 -10.57 17.07 -12.95
CA ASN A 176 -11.34 15.89 -13.32
C ASN A 176 -10.69 15.24 -14.55
N PHE A 177 -10.44 13.94 -14.47
CA PHE A 177 -9.82 13.15 -15.53
C PHE A 177 -10.19 11.67 -15.38
N GLN A 178 -9.93 10.87 -16.41
CA GLN A 178 -10.30 9.46 -16.43
C GLN A 178 -9.08 8.56 -16.54
N TRP A 179 -8.89 7.72 -15.54
CA TRP A 179 -7.87 6.66 -15.49
C TRP A 179 -8.55 5.27 -15.44
N GLY A 180 -9.56 5.06 -16.29
CA GLY A 180 -10.37 3.83 -16.29
C GLY A 180 -9.64 2.54 -16.70
N SER A 181 -8.35 2.61 -17.02
CA SER A 181 -7.52 1.44 -17.35
C SER A 181 -6.60 1.00 -16.22
N GLU A 182 -6.59 1.68 -15.07
CA GLU A 182 -5.64 1.37 -14.00
C GLU A 182 -6.07 0.13 -13.19
N GLY A 183 -5.36 -0.97 -13.44
CA GLY A 183 -5.59 -2.27 -12.84
C GLY A 183 -4.99 -2.41 -11.46
N ILE A 184 -4.65 -3.65 -11.07
CA ILE A 184 -4.08 -3.99 -9.75
C ILE A 184 -2.93 -3.03 -9.39
N PHE A 185 -3.06 -2.35 -8.25
CA PHE A 185 -2.12 -1.32 -7.84
C PHE A 185 -1.64 -1.56 -6.41
N GLY A 186 -2.49 -1.23 -5.44
CA GLY A 186 -2.16 -1.29 -4.03
C GLY A 186 -2.25 -2.70 -3.48
N ILE A 187 -1.12 -3.24 -3.04
CA ILE A 187 -1.01 -4.56 -2.40
C ILE A 187 -0.44 -4.44 -0.99
N SER A 188 -0.87 -5.33 -0.09
CA SER A 188 -0.30 -5.44 1.26
C SER A 188 -0.44 -6.88 1.79
N ALA A 189 0.61 -7.40 2.41
CA ALA A 189 0.58 -8.70 3.05
C ALA A 189 0.16 -8.56 4.52
N SER A 190 -0.70 -9.45 5.00
CA SER A 190 -1.07 -9.51 6.41
C SER A 190 0.04 -10.06 7.29
N ALA A 191 -0.15 -10.02 8.61
CA ALA A 191 0.53 -10.93 9.55
C ALA A 191 0.42 -12.39 9.10
N VAL A 192 1.35 -13.24 9.54
CA VAL A 192 1.29 -14.69 9.30
C VAL A 192 0.05 -15.26 10.01
N GLY A 193 -0.80 -15.93 9.25
CA GLY A 193 -2.02 -16.56 9.75
C GLY A 193 -1.74 -17.88 10.49
N PRO A 194 -2.77 -18.46 11.14
CA PRO A 194 -2.63 -19.73 11.86
C PRO A 194 -2.24 -20.92 10.98
N ASP A 195 -2.47 -20.84 9.67
CA ASP A 195 -2.08 -21.85 8.68
C ASP A 195 -0.63 -21.70 8.21
N GLY A 196 0.12 -20.72 8.76
CA GLY A 196 1.51 -20.45 8.42
C GLY A 196 1.69 -19.59 7.18
N TYR A 197 0.61 -19.09 6.58
CA TYR A 197 0.64 -18.26 5.38
C TYR A 197 0.04 -16.88 5.65
N ARG A 198 0.43 -15.91 4.84
CA ARG A 198 -0.16 -14.57 4.87
C ARG A 198 -1.37 -14.52 3.95
N THR A 199 -2.21 -13.51 4.12
CA THR A 199 -3.17 -13.09 3.11
C THR A 199 -2.59 -11.88 2.38
N LEU A 200 -2.51 -11.94 1.05
CA LEU A 200 -2.22 -10.77 0.23
C LEU A 200 -3.54 -10.07 -0.09
N TYR A 201 -3.68 -8.85 0.40
CA TYR A 201 -4.78 -7.95 0.09
C TYR A 201 -4.39 -7.06 -1.08
N PHE A 202 -5.31 -6.85 -2.02
CA PHE A 202 -5.06 -6.02 -3.19
C PHE A 202 -6.33 -5.34 -3.72
N SER A 203 -6.14 -4.28 -4.49
CA SER A 203 -7.21 -3.75 -5.36
C SER A 203 -6.63 -3.15 -6.64
N PRO A 204 -7.43 -3.09 -7.72
CA PRO A 204 -7.20 -2.14 -8.78
C PRO A 204 -7.19 -0.70 -8.27
N LEU A 205 -6.46 0.20 -8.95
CA LEU A 205 -6.54 1.62 -8.66
C LEU A 205 -7.93 2.15 -9.01
N SER A 206 -8.45 1.80 -10.19
CA SER A 206 -9.82 2.09 -10.63
C SER A 206 -10.83 1.10 -10.05
N SER A 207 -10.89 1.04 -8.71
CA SER A 207 -11.87 0.24 -7.97
C SER A 207 -11.99 0.66 -6.50
N TYR A 208 -13.20 0.54 -5.95
CA TYR A 208 -13.45 0.66 -4.51
C TYR A 208 -13.50 -0.69 -3.77
N THR A 209 -13.25 -1.79 -4.49
CA THR A 209 -13.34 -3.15 -3.96
C THR A 209 -11.95 -3.63 -3.52
N GLU A 210 -11.89 -4.32 -2.37
CA GLU A 210 -10.71 -5.06 -1.94
C GLU A 210 -10.89 -6.54 -2.23
N PHE A 211 -9.83 -7.15 -2.70
CA PHE A 211 -9.72 -8.58 -2.95
C PHE A 211 -8.59 -9.17 -2.11
N ALA A 212 -8.60 -10.49 -1.98
CA ALA A 212 -7.58 -11.21 -1.26
C ALA A 212 -7.29 -12.58 -1.85
N VAL A 213 -6.07 -13.04 -1.62
CA VAL A 213 -5.61 -14.39 -1.93
C VAL A 213 -4.62 -14.85 -0.86
N SER A 214 -4.64 -16.14 -0.51
CA SER A 214 -3.65 -16.69 0.44
C SER A 214 -2.28 -16.81 -0.23
N THR A 215 -1.21 -16.47 0.48
CA THR A 215 0.15 -16.66 -0.04
C THR A 215 0.50 -18.15 -0.22
N ARG A 216 -0.24 -19.07 0.41
CA ARG A 216 -0.15 -20.52 0.12
C ARG A 216 -0.38 -20.83 -1.36
N ILE A 217 -1.29 -20.08 -2.00
CA ILE A 217 -1.60 -20.22 -3.43
C ILE A 217 -0.54 -19.51 -4.25
N LEU A 218 -0.14 -18.30 -3.85
CA LEU A 218 0.85 -17.50 -4.58
C LEU A 218 2.25 -18.12 -4.58
N ARG A 219 2.61 -18.87 -3.53
CA ARG A 219 3.91 -19.55 -3.38
C ARG A 219 4.04 -20.83 -4.23
N ASP A 220 2.94 -21.33 -4.80
CA ASP A 220 2.92 -22.55 -5.62
C ASP A 220 2.72 -22.19 -7.11
N GLU A 221 3.78 -22.31 -7.91
CA GLU A 221 3.74 -22.04 -9.37
C GLU A 221 2.68 -22.88 -10.08
N THR A 222 2.38 -24.09 -9.60
CA THR A 222 1.36 -24.96 -10.21
C THR A 222 -0.06 -24.40 -10.07
N LYS A 223 -0.24 -23.37 -9.22
CA LYS A 223 -1.51 -22.67 -9.00
C LYS A 223 -1.71 -21.44 -9.88
N VAL A 224 -0.78 -21.14 -10.80
CA VAL A 224 -1.01 -20.10 -11.82
C VAL A 224 -2.31 -20.37 -12.59
N GLU A 225 -2.61 -21.65 -12.84
CA GLU A 225 -3.87 -22.10 -13.40
C GLU A 225 -4.73 -22.82 -12.35
N GLY A 226 -6.05 -22.82 -12.54
CA GLY A 226 -6.98 -23.58 -11.69
C GLY A 226 -7.24 -23.01 -10.29
N SER A 227 -6.67 -21.85 -9.94
CA SER A 227 -6.85 -21.20 -8.63
C SER A 227 -7.89 -20.08 -8.60
N TYR A 228 -8.72 -19.95 -9.63
CA TYR A 228 -9.71 -18.85 -9.75
C TYR A 228 -10.63 -18.72 -8.52
N LYS A 229 -10.96 -19.84 -7.86
CA LYS A 229 -11.83 -19.84 -6.66
C LYS A 229 -11.10 -19.60 -5.35
N ASP A 230 -9.76 -19.54 -5.37
CA ASP A 230 -8.95 -19.21 -4.21
C ASP A 230 -8.80 -17.69 -4.00
N PHE A 231 -9.05 -16.90 -5.05
CA PHE A 231 -9.20 -15.45 -4.95
C PHE A 231 -10.60 -15.10 -4.45
N ARG A 232 -10.70 -14.15 -3.53
CA ARG A 232 -11.97 -13.76 -2.91
C ARG A 232 -12.16 -12.26 -2.88
N VAL A 233 -13.42 -11.84 -2.96
CA VAL A 233 -13.86 -10.48 -2.63
C VAL A 233 -13.86 -10.31 -1.12
N VAL A 234 -13.17 -9.29 -0.61
CA VAL A 234 -13.13 -8.96 0.83
C VAL A 234 -14.29 -8.02 1.17
N GLY A 235 -14.53 -7.04 0.32
CA GLY A 235 -15.60 -6.05 0.50
C GLY A 235 -15.30 -4.76 -0.26
N SER A 236 -16.03 -3.70 0.05
CA SER A 236 -15.83 -2.38 -0.57
C SER A 236 -15.66 -1.30 0.48
N ARG A 237 -14.76 -0.34 0.18
CA ARG A 237 -14.52 0.86 0.99
C ARG A 237 -15.61 1.93 0.81
N GLY A 238 -16.35 1.89 -0.30
CA GLY A 238 -17.39 2.87 -0.65
C GLY A 238 -16.96 3.86 -1.75
N PRO A 239 -17.85 4.76 -2.20
CA PRO A 239 -17.54 5.76 -3.22
C PRO A 239 -16.36 6.66 -2.82
N ASP A 240 -15.65 7.20 -3.82
CA ASP A 240 -14.54 8.16 -3.67
C ASP A 240 -13.38 7.61 -2.82
N THR A 241 -13.05 6.32 -2.99
CA THR A 241 -11.99 5.63 -2.24
C THR A 241 -10.98 4.93 -3.14
N HIS A 242 -10.56 5.57 -4.24
CA HIS A 242 -9.45 5.04 -5.03
C HIS A 242 -8.20 5.01 -4.15
N THR A 243 -7.44 3.92 -4.25
CA THR A 243 -6.27 3.69 -3.39
C THR A 243 -5.04 3.36 -4.20
N THR A 244 -3.95 4.05 -3.91
CA THR A 244 -2.61 3.78 -4.45
C THR A 244 -1.87 2.79 -3.54
N ALA A 245 -1.09 3.27 -2.57
CA ALA A 245 -0.32 2.43 -1.67
C ALA A 245 -1.11 1.93 -0.47
N LYS A 246 -0.71 0.77 0.05
CA LYS A 246 -1.27 0.15 1.25
C LYS A 246 -0.17 -0.51 2.06
N VAL A 247 -0.40 -0.64 3.36
CA VAL A 247 0.47 -1.36 4.28
C VAL A 247 -0.38 -1.92 5.41
N MET A 248 0.01 -3.07 5.95
CA MET A 248 -0.66 -3.68 7.09
C MET A 248 0.34 -3.94 8.20
N ASP A 249 -0.03 -3.64 9.44
CA ASP A 249 0.78 -3.99 10.60
C ASP A 249 0.45 -5.41 11.10
N GLU A 250 1.29 -5.93 12.00
CA GLU A 250 1.14 -7.29 12.56
C GLU A 250 -0.15 -7.46 13.40
N SER A 251 -0.77 -6.38 13.88
CA SER A 251 -2.06 -6.46 14.61
C SER A 251 -3.27 -6.60 13.69
N GLY A 252 -3.08 -6.41 12.37
CA GLY A 252 -4.10 -6.53 11.34
C GLY A 252 -4.79 -5.22 10.96
N ILE A 253 -4.21 -4.06 11.29
CA ILE A 253 -4.66 -2.75 10.81
C ILE A 253 -3.99 -2.47 9.47
N GLN A 254 -4.81 -2.29 8.44
CA GLN A 254 -4.38 -1.78 7.15
C GLN A 254 -4.47 -0.25 7.13
N LEU A 255 -3.41 0.41 6.66
CA LEU A 255 -3.43 1.79 6.21
C LEU A 255 -3.36 1.82 4.69
N TYR A 256 -4.05 2.78 4.08
CA TYR A 256 -4.06 2.94 2.63
C TYR A 256 -4.25 4.40 2.24
N SER A 257 -3.65 4.79 1.13
CA SER A 257 -3.83 6.10 0.52
C SER A 257 -5.24 6.28 -0.03
N LEU A 258 -5.86 7.44 0.20
CA LEU A 258 -7.16 7.84 -0.36
C LEU A 258 -6.98 9.11 -1.20
N ILE A 259 -6.73 8.93 -2.50
CA ILE A 259 -6.34 10.03 -3.39
C ILE A 259 -7.49 10.97 -3.75
N ASP A 260 -8.74 10.52 -3.73
CA ASP A 260 -9.91 11.40 -3.94
C ASP A 260 -10.22 12.28 -2.71
N GLN A 261 -9.69 11.89 -1.55
CA GLN A 261 -10.04 12.50 -0.26
C GLN A 261 -8.89 13.25 0.40
N ASN A 262 -7.75 13.36 -0.26
CA ASN A 262 -6.52 13.92 0.29
C ASN A 262 -6.16 13.35 1.68
N ALA A 263 -6.22 12.02 1.82
CA ALA A 263 -6.24 11.38 3.13
C ALA A 263 -5.50 10.04 3.18
N ILE A 264 -5.21 9.59 4.40
CA ILE A 264 -4.87 8.20 4.71
C ILE A 264 -6.07 7.55 5.37
N GLY A 265 -6.55 6.46 4.79
CA GLY A 265 -7.60 5.62 5.34
C GLY A 265 -7.05 4.48 6.20
N CYS A 266 -7.91 3.90 7.02
CA CYS A 266 -7.62 2.71 7.80
C CYS A 266 -8.76 1.70 7.79
N TRP A 267 -8.41 0.44 7.97
CA TRP A 267 -9.32 -0.67 8.19
C TRP A 267 -8.72 -1.70 9.14
N ASN A 268 -9.51 -2.24 10.06
CA ASN A 268 -9.10 -3.35 10.92
C ASN A 268 -9.66 -4.68 10.37
N THR A 269 -8.78 -5.60 10.00
CA THR A 269 -9.14 -6.90 9.38
C THR A 269 -10.05 -7.79 10.23
N ARG A 270 -10.19 -7.50 11.53
CA ARG A 270 -11.14 -8.19 12.42
C ARG A 270 -12.60 -7.81 12.14
N LEU A 271 -12.83 -6.73 11.39
CA LEU A 271 -14.14 -6.27 10.98
C LEU A 271 -14.34 -6.54 9.47
N PRO A 272 -15.55 -6.93 9.04
CA PRO A 272 -15.85 -7.04 7.61
C PRO A 272 -15.59 -5.72 6.88
N LEU A 273 -14.94 -5.76 5.71
CA LEU A 273 -14.67 -4.54 4.96
C LEU A 273 -15.98 -3.98 4.37
N LYS A 274 -16.46 -2.91 4.98
CA LYS A 274 -17.63 -2.13 4.58
C LYS A 274 -17.35 -0.66 4.92
N PRO A 275 -18.03 0.31 4.27
CA PRO A 275 -17.80 1.73 4.54
C PRO A 275 -17.96 2.13 6.01
N GLN A 276 -18.77 1.40 6.79
CA GLN A 276 -18.98 1.68 8.23
C GLN A 276 -17.83 1.20 9.12
N ASN A 277 -16.97 0.31 8.61
CA ASN A 277 -15.84 -0.30 9.32
C ASN A 277 -14.49 0.25 8.83
N THR A 278 -14.51 1.31 8.03
CA THR A 278 -13.33 2.06 7.61
C THR A 278 -13.37 3.46 8.23
N ALA A 279 -12.23 4.11 8.32
CA ALA A 279 -12.16 5.51 8.73
C ALA A 279 -11.02 6.24 8.02
N ILE A 280 -11.09 7.56 8.03
CA ILE A 280 -9.95 8.43 7.73
C ILE A 280 -9.07 8.45 8.98
N ALA A 281 -7.82 8.02 8.83
CA ALA A 281 -6.81 8.06 9.88
C ALA A 281 -6.22 9.47 10.02
N ASP A 282 -5.97 10.15 8.90
CA ASP A 282 -5.58 11.56 8.84
C ASP A 282 -5.92 12.17 7.47
N LYS A 283 -6.09 13.49 7.40
CA LYS A 283 -6.47 14.21 6.17
C LYS A 283 -5.82 15.59 6.14
N ASP A 284 -5.32 15.98 4.97
CA ASP A 284 -4.73 17.30 4.73
C ASP A 284 -4.97 17.70 3.26
N ASP A 285 -5.91 18.61 3.03
CA ASP A 285 -6.31 19.03 1.68
C ASP A 285 -5.24 19.85 0.93
N VAL A 286 -4.17 20.27 1.61
CA VAL A 286 -3.01 20.95 0.99
C VAL A 286 -1.85 19.99 0.81
N GLY A 287 -1.61 19.18 1.84
CA GLY A 287 -0.42 18.38 1.99
C GLY A 287 -0.50 16.98 1.39
N LEU A 288 -1.68 16.36 1.45
CA LEU A 288 -1.93 14.99 1.01
C LEU A 288 -2.70 14.97 -0.31
N VAL A 289 -2.36 15.84 -1.27
CA VAL A 289 -3.07 15.91 -2.57
C VAL A 289 -2.98 14.58 -3.34
N PHE A 290 -1.82 13.92 -3.30
CA PHE A 290 -1.63 12.61 -3.91
C PHE A 290 -0.71 11.77 -3.01
N PRO A 291 -1.24 11.11 -1.97
CA PRO A 291 -0.47 10.23 -1.10
C PRO A 291 -0.01 9.00 -1.90
N SER A 292 1.22 9.04 -2.41
CA SER A 292 1.76 8.05 -3.34
C SER A 292 2.32 6.82 -2.63
N ASP A 293 2.80 6.94 -1.39
CA ASP A 293 3.22 5.77 -0.61
C ASP A 293 2.90 5.87 0.90
N VAL A 294 2.72 4.71 1.52
CA VAL A 294 2.60 4.54 2.97
C VAL A 294 3.34 3.27 3.43
N LYS A 295 4.15 3.40 4.48
CA LYS A 295 4.92 2.31 5.08
C LYS A 295 4.90 2.38 6.61
N ILE A 296 5.06 1.24 7.27
CA ILE A 296 5.15 1.14 8.74
C ILE A 296 6.50 0.52 9.07
N ASP A 297 7.29 1.19 9.90
CA ASP A 297 8.56 0.65 10.39
C ASP A 297 8.36 -0.25 11.62
N ARG A 298 9.44 -0.92 12.06
CA ARG A 298 9.41 -1.82 13.22
C ARG A 298 9.07 -1.13 14.54
N GLY A 299 9.23 0.19 14.62
CA GLY A 299 8.86 1.01 15.77
C GLY A 299 7.40 1.47 15.75
N GLY A 300 6.61 1.06 14.75
CA GLY A 300 5.23 1.50 14.58
C GLY A 300 5.10 2.92 14.03
N ASN A 301 6.20 3.53 13.56
CA ASN A 301 6.10 4.81 12.86
C ASN A 301 5.58 4.56 11.45
N VAL A 302 4.54 5.30 11.11
CA VAL A 302 3.96 5.38 9.79
C VAL A 302 4.69 6.48 9.04
N TRP A 303 5.17 6.17 7.85
CA TRP A 303 5.79 7.09 6.91
C TRP A 303 4.87 7.23 5.70
N VAL A 304 4.55 8.47 5.32
CA VAL A 304 3.69 8.76 4.18
C VAL A 304 4.43 9.68 3.23
N MET A 305 4.48 9.31 1.96
CA MET A 305 4.91 10.21 0.89
C MET A 305 3.67 10.76 0.19
N SER A 306 3.66 12.06 -0.02
CA SER A 306 2.67 12.70 -0.88
C SER A 306 3.35 13.62 -1.86
N ASP A 307 2.86 13.59 -3.09
CA ASP A 307 3.29 14.46 -4.16
C ASP A 307 2.08 15.11 -4.84
N ARG A 308 2.31 15.64 -6.05
CA ARG A 308 1.27 16.20 -6.92
C ARG A 308 1.24 15.49 -8.28
N MET A 309 1.41 14.17 -8.30
CA MET A 309 1.50 13.37 -9.54
C MET A 309 0.31 13.59 -10.47
N ALA A 310 -0.93 13.60 -9.95
CA ALA A 310 -2.11 13.90 -10.76
C ALA A 310 -2.03 15.27 -11.45
N VAL A 311 -1.53 16.30 -10.75
CA VAL A 311 -1.34 17.65 -11.32
C VAL A 311 -0.21 17.64 -12.36
N PHE A 312 0.87 16.91 -12.11
CA PHE A 312 1.97 16.77 -13.06
C PHE A 312 1.56 16.10 -14.39
N LEU A 313 0.70 15.09 -14.32
CA LEU A 313 0.25 14.34 -15.50
C LEU A 313 -0.84 15.09 -16.28
N GLU A 314 -1.79 15.70 -15.56
CA GLU A 314 -3.00 16.28 -16.15
C GLU A 314 -2.95 17.80 -16.29
N SER A 315 -1.92 18.45 -15.74
CA SER A 315 -1.71 19.91 -15.76
C SER A 315 -0.21 20.25 -15.71
N GLU A 316 0.13 21.38 -15.08
CA GLU A 316 1.52 21.83 -14.87
C GLU A 316 1.79 22.04 -13.37
N LEU A 317 2.97 21.62 -12.91
CA LEU A 317 3.40 21.85 -11.53
C LEU A 317 3.84 23.30 -11.32
N ASP A 318 3.41 23.88 -10.19
CA ASP A 318 3.89 25.16 -9.70
C ASP A 318 5.12 24.94 -8.80
N TYR A 319 6.31 25.25 -9.31
CA TYR A 319 7.57 25.13 -8.56
C TYR A 319 7.81 26.30 -7.58
N SER A 320 6.91 27.28 -7.51
CA SER A 320 6.91 28.28 -6.43
C SER A 320 6.27 27.75 -5.14
N ASP A 321 5.52 26.65 -5.23
CA ASP A 321 4.87 25.94 -4.11
C ASP A 321 5.56 24.59 -3.82
N ILE A 322 5.23 24.00 -2.67
CA ILE A 322 5.72 22.68 -2.24
C ILE A 322 4.96 21.59 -3.01
N ASN A 323 5.71 20.78 -3.75
CA ASN A 323 5.18 19.69 -4.58
C ASN A 323 5.38 18.30 -3.99
N PHE A 324 6.42 18.11 -3.17
CA PHE A 324 6.77 16.81 -2.59
C PHE A 324 6.84 16.92 -1.07
N ARG A 325 6.29 15.94 -0.35
CA ARG A 325 6.23 15.93 1.12
C ARG A 325 6.43 14.54 1.68
N VAL A 326 7.11 14.46 2.82
CA VAL A 326 7.21 13.26 3.65
C VAL A 326 6.62 13.58 5.01
N TYR A 327 5.76 12.70 5.48
CA TYR A 327 5.13 12.78 6.79
C TYR A 327 5.51 11.59 7.65
N THR A 328 5.44 11.78 8.97
CA THR A 328 5.53 10.70 9.93
C THR A 328 4.50 10.83 11.05
N GLY A 329 4.05 9.71 11.60
CA GLY A 329 3.17 9.64 12.76
C GLY A 329 3.20 8.25 13.38
N GLN A 330 2.63 8.09 14.57
CA GLN A 330 2.53 6.80 15.24
C GLN A 330 1.23 6.09 14.86
N LEU A 331 1.30 4.79 14.52
CA LEU A 331 0.12 4.00 14.09
C LEU A 331 -1.03 4.08 15.11
N ASP A 332 -0.70 3.91 16.39
CA ASP A 332 -1.67 3.98 17.48
C ASP A 332 -2.33 5.36 17.55
N THR A 333 -1.57 6.43 17.30
CA THR A 333 -2.11 7.79 17.28
C THR A 333 -3.06 7.99 16.11
N LEU A 334 -2.65 7.53 14.91
CA LEU A 334 -3.43 7.63 13.68
C LEU A 334 -4.78 6.92 13.79
N THR A 335 -4.81 5.76 14.42
CA THR A 335 -6.01 4.93 14.55
C THR A 335 -6.84 5.26 15.79
N LYS A 336 -6.28 5.95 16.78
CA LYS A 336 -6.98 6.34 18.01
C LYS A 336 -8.30 7.07 17.74
N GLY A 337 -9.35 6.60 18.40
CA GLY A 337 -10.70 7.15 18.31
C GLY A 337 -11.45 6.81 17.03
N THR A 338 -10.88 5.97 16.16
CA THR A 338 -11.55 5.49 14.94
C THR A 338 -12.02 4.04 15.11
N VAL A 339 -12.82 3.56 14.16
CA VAL A 339 -13.25 2.15 14.11
C VAL A 339 -12.10 1.17 13.87
N CYS A 340 -10.92 1.68 13.50
CA CYS A 340 -9.73 0.87 13.22
C CYS A 340 -8.92 0.56 14.48
N GLU A 341 -9.11 1.32 15.56
CA GLU A 341 -8.33 1.21 16.79
C GLU A 341 -8.29 -0.24 17.28
N ALA A 342 -7.09 -0.81 17.41
CA ALA A 342 -6.94 -2.16 17.93
C ALA A 342 -7.44 -2.20 19.40
N PRO A 343 -8.11 -3.29 19.82
CA PRO A 343 -8.42 -3.49 21.21
C PRO A 343 -7.11 -3.46 22.00
N GLN A 344 -6.96 -2.46 22.87
CA GLN A 344 -5.80 -2.34 23.75
C GLN A 344 -5.64 -3.66 24.50
N LEU A 345 -4.57 -4.42 24.22
CA LEU A 345 -4.16 -5.51 25.10
C LEU A 345 -3.82 -4.82 26.42
N LYS A 346 -4.77 -4.81 27.36
CA LYS A 346 -4.48 -4.41 28.74
C LYS A 346 -3.30 -5.27 29.15
N LYS A 347 -2.12 -4.67 29.31
CA LYS A 347 -1.03 -5.30 30.06
C LYS A 347 -1.66 -5.62 31.41
N VAL A 348 -2.05 -6.88 31.60
CA VAL A 348 -2.41 -7.36 32.92
C VAL A 348 -1.10 -7.22 33.68
N ASN A 349 -1.04 -6.24 34.58
CA ASN A 349 -0.04 -6.24 35.62
C ASN A 349 -0.33 -7.50 36.43
N THR A 350 0.26 -8.62 36.03
CA THR A 350 0.36 -9.80 36.87
C THR A 350 1.19 -9.36 38.05
N ILE A 351 0.52 -8.92 39.12
CA ILE A 351 1.11 -8.97 40.45
C ILE A 351 1.51 -10.44 40.62
N PRO A 352 2.80 -10.77 40.77
CA PRO A 352 3.18 -12.14 41.01
C PRO A 352 2.52 -12.56 42.32
N TYR A 353 1.56 -13.47 42.25
CA TYR A 353 1.09 -14.18 43.42
C TYR A 353 2.28 -14.99 43.93
N GLN A 354 2.92 -14.52 45.00
CA GLN A 354 3.86 -15.33 45.75
C GLN A 354 3.04 -16.35 46.54
N ASP A 355 3.09 -17.60 46.13
CA ASP A 355 2.62 -18.71 46.95
C ASP A 355 3.52 -18.80 48.20
N PRO A 356 2.97 -18.65 49.42
CA PRO A 356 3.75 -18.72 50.66
C PRO A 356 4.41 -20.08 50.92
N ASN A 357 4.10 -21.13 50.14
CA ASN A 357 4.51 -22.50 50.42
C ASN A 357 5.52 -23.12 49.44
N LEU A 358 6.14 -22.33 48.56
CA LEU A 358 7.22 -22.82 47.70
C LEU A 358 8.59 -22.77 48.41
N PRO A 359 9.31 -23.89 48.59
CA PRO A 359 10.65 -23.88 49.15
C PRO A 359 11.63 -23.13 48.24
N GLN A 360 12.38 -22.18 48.81
CA GLN A 360 13.41 -21.42 48.11
C GLN A 360 14.60 -22.33 47.79
N VAL A 361 14.65 -22.86 46.56
CA VAL A 361 15.85 -23.52 46.03
C VAL A 361 16.76 -22.44 45.45
N PHE A 362 17.87 -22.16 46.11
CA PHE A 362 18.95 -21.36 45.53
C PHE A 362 19.58 -22.14 44.37
N GLN A 363 19.43 -21.65 43.14
CA GLN A 363 20.19 -22.14 41.99
C GLN A 363 21.17 -21.08 41.53
N ASN A 364 22.41 -21.22 42.01
CA ASN A 364 23.59 -20.75 41.31
C ASN A 364 23.87 -21.74 40.18
N TYR A 365 23.69 -21.33 38.93
CA TYR A 365 24.28 -22.02 37.78
C TYR A 365 24.80 -20.99 36.78
N GLU A 366 26.04 -20.56 37.01
CA GLU A 366 26.92 -20.13 35.93
C GLU A 366 27.37 -21.37 35.13
N ASN A 367 27.35 -21.21 33.80
CA ASN A 367 28.19 -21.90 32.81
C ASN A 367 28.06 -23.42 32.64
N VAL A 368 27.24 -23.86 31.66
CA VAL A 368 27.52 -25.08 30.86
C VAL A 368 27.14 -24.85 29.38
N PRO A 369 28.00 -25.20 28.39
CA PRO A 369 27.75 -24.94 26.97
C PRO A 369 26.75 -25.92 26.33
N ARG A 370 25.99 -25.44 25.34
CA ARG A 370 25.06 -26.23 24.51
C ARG A 370 25.82 -27.15 23.55
N ASN A 371 25.40 -28.42 23.50
CA ASN A 371 25.51 -29.21 22.28
C ASN A 371 24.25 -30.10 22.11
N PRO A 372 23.81 -30.37 20.87
CA PRO A 372 22.46 -30.83 20.57
C PRO A 372 22.37 -32.36 20.61
N GLN A 373 21.36 -32.90 21.29
CA GLN A 373 20.96 -34.29 21.06
C GLN A 373 19.47 -34.38 20.70
N GLN A 374 19.24 -35.11 19.61
CA GLN A 374 17.96 -35.50 19.04
C GLN A 374 17.10 -36.21 20.08
N ILE A 375 15.81 -35.87 20.11
CA ILE A 375 14.79 -36.69 20.75
C ILE A 375 13.77 -37.09 19.70
N THR A 376 13.82 -38.37 19.35
CA THR A 376 12.81 -39.16 18.67
C THR A 376 11.56 -39.26 19.54
N LEU A 377 10.36 -39.02 18.98
CA LEU A 377 9.10 -39.38 19.64
C LEU A 377 8.26 -40.28 18.74
N VAL A 378 8.05 -41.49 19.27
CA VAL A 378 7.20 -42.58 18.78
C VAL A 378 5.74 -42.28 19.15
N GLY A 379 4.80 -42.73 18.32
CA GLY A 379 3.42 -42.23 18.27
C GLY A 379 2.34 -42.86 19.16
N LEU A 380 1.14 -42.33 18.90
CA LEU A 380 -0.25 -42.80 19.14
C LEU A 380 -0.83 -42.65 20.57
N PRO A 381 -2.17 -42.62 20.77
CA PRO A 381 -3.29 -42.74 19.80
C PRO A 381 -4.40 -41.65 19.88
N SER A 382 -5.21 -41.62 18.82
CA SER A 382 -6.53 -40.96 18.70
C SER A 382 -7.58 -41.58 19.64
N PRO A 383 -8.65 -40.84 19.98
CA PRO A 383 -9.97 -41.47 19.88
C PRO A 383 -11.10 -40.57 19.33
N TYR A 384 -11.85 -41.20 18.43
CA TYR A 384 -13.31 -41.26 18.31
C TYR A 384 -14.15 -40.08 17.78
N ASN A 385 -14.98 -40.50 16.82
CA ASN A 385 -16.01 -39.84 16.03
C ASN A 385 -17.40 -40.17 16.62
N PRO A 386 -18.39 -39.26 16.56
CA PRO A 386 -19.78 -39.67 16.44
C PRO A 386 -20.41 -39.14 15.14
N GLN A 387 -20.84 -40.08 14.30
CA GLN A 387 -21.83 -39.85 13.26
C GLN A 387 -23.19 -39.52 13.89
N PHE A 388 -23.91 -38.53 13.36
CA PHE A 388 -25.37 -38.58 13.22
C PHE A 388 -25.87 -37.62 12.13
N GLY A 389 -26.66 -38.17 11.20
CA GLY A 389 -27.91 -37.57 10.72
C GLY A 389 -27.85 -36.48 9.65
N SER A 390 -28.02 -36.90 8.40
CA SER A 390 -28.45 -36.05 7.27
C SER A 390 -29.84 -35.44 7.52
N LEU A 391 -29.95 -34.11 7.43
CA LEU A 391 -31.22 -33.40 7.23
C LEU A 391 -31.13 -32.58 5.95
N ASP A 392 -31.92 -33.03 5.00
CA ASP A 392 -32.17 -32.47 3.68
C ASP A 392 -33.07 -31.24 3.85
N THR A 393 -32.57 -30.04 3.52
CA THR A 393 -33.41 -28.84 3.41
C THR A 393 -33.12 -28.14 2.09
N GLN A 394 -34.03 -28.36 1.15
CA GLN A 394 -34.16 -27.63 -0.11
C GLN A 394 -34.37 -26.13 0.17
N ASN A 395 -33.41 -25.30 -0.24
CA ASN A 395 -33.60 -23.84 -0.27
C ASN A 395 -34.23 -23.43 -1.61
N VAL A 396 -35.56 -23.28 -1.60
CA VAL A 396 -36.34 -22.68 -2.69
C VAL A 396 -36.28 -21.16 -2.57
N ILE A 397 -35.89 -20.49 -3.66
CA ILE A 397 -35.81 -19.04 -3.82
C ILE A 397 -37.22 -18.48 -4.09
N PRO A 398 -37.76 -17.53 -3.28
CA PRO A 398 -38.98 -16.83 -3.65
C PRO A 398 -38.67 -15.64 -4.57
N ARG A 399 -39.21 -15.69 -5.80
CA ARG A 399 -39.34 -14.51 -6.68
C ARG A 399 -40.38 -13.56 -6.08
N VAL A 400 -40.01 -12.30 -5.88
CA VAL A 400 -40.97 -11.21 -5.65
C VAL A 400 -40.92 -10.27 -6.85
N GLN A 401 -41.99 -10.30 -7.64
CA GLN A 401 -42.41 -9.18 -8.48
C GLN A 401 -43.14 -8.18 -7.57
N ASN A 402 -42.80 -6.89 -7.65
CA ASN A 402 -43.83 -5.90 -7.92
C ASN A 402 -43.26 -4.54 -8.35
N GLN A 403 -43.93 -4.03 -9.38
CA GLN A 403 -43.88 -2.67 -9.88
C GLN A 403 -44.50 -1.71 -8.86
N ALA A 404 -43.88 -0.54 -8.67
CA ALA A 404 -44.62 0.69 -8.38
C ALA A 404 -43.76 1.91 -8.74
N VAL A 405 -44.29 2.67 -9.69
CA VAL A 405 -43.81 3.95 -10.19
C VAL A 405 -44.02 5.02 -9.13
N SER A 406 -43.03 5.90 -8.92
CA SER A 406 -43.26 7.22 -8.31
C SER A 406 -42.28 8.23 -8.88
N ARG A 407 -42.85 9.22 -9.59
CA ARG A 407 -42.18 10.37 -10.21
C ARG A 407 -41.60 11.29 -9.14
N VAL A 408 -40.31 11.66 -9.25
CA VAL A 408 -39.81 12.91 -8.67
C VAL A 408 -38.87 13.62 -9.66
N ARG A 409 -39.24 14.89 -9.87
CA ARG A 409 -38.80 16.00 -10.72
C ARG A 409 -37.28 16.15 -11.02
N ASN A 410 -37.00 16.43 -12.30
CA ASN A 410 -35.76 17.04 -12.81
C ASN A 410 -35.51 18.45 -12.23
N PRO A 411 -34.24 18.79 -11.92
CA PRO A 411 -33.75 20.16 -12.00
C PRO A 411 -33.11 20.44 -13.37
N GLN A 412 -33.38 21.64 -13.89
CA GLN A 412 -32.98 22.13 -15.20
C GLN A 412 -31.47 22.30 -15.35
N SER A 413 -30.97 22.00 -16.55
CA SER A 413 -29.61 22.27 -17.02
C SER A 413 -29.42 23.75 -17.34
N TYR A 414 -28.40 24.38 -16.75
CA TYR A 414 -27.87 25.66 -17.22
C TYR A 414 -26.85 25.40 -18.33
N ILE A 415 -27.19 25.79 -19.56
CA ILE A 415 -26.29 25.78 -20.71
C ILE A 415 -25.36 26.99 -20.57
N ILE A 416 -24.08 26.75 -20.31
CA ILE A 416 -23.01 27.72 -20.57
C ILE A 416 -22.26 27.23 -21.80
N SER A 417 -22.45 27.93 -22.91
CA SER A 417 -21.72 27.73 -24.16
C SER A 417 -20.28 28.22 -24.00
N ALA A 418 -19.33 27.29 -23.93
CA ALA A 418 -17.91 27.57 -24.17
C ALA A 418 -17.39 26.56 -25.20
N THR A 419 -17.26 27.01 -26.44
CA THR A 419 -16.59 26.28 -27.51
C THR A 419 -15.09 26.19 -27.21
N ARG A 420 -14.60 24.99 -26.88
CA ARG A 420 -13.17 24.61 -26.96
C ARG A 420 -13.02 23.45 -27.96
N PRO A 421 -11.96 23.44 -28.78
CA PRO A 421 -11.77 22.40 -29.81
C PRO A 421 -11.42 21.05 -29.16
N PRO A 422 -11.73 19.92 -29.82
CA PRO A 422 -11.43 18.61 -29.27
C PRO A 422 -9.92 18.34 -29.35
N ILE A 423 -9.28 18.28 -28.19
CA ILE A 423 -7.93 17.73 -28.06
C ILE A 423 -8.10 16.22 -27.88
N SER A 424 -7.96 15.48 -28.98
CA SER A 424 -7.76 14.03 -28.95
C SER A 424 -6.36 13.75 -28.40
N ARG A 425 -6.21 13.60 -27.09
CA ARG A 425 -5.00 13.04 -26.47
C ARG A 425 -5.27 11.58 -26.13
N GLY A 426 -4.50 10.68 -26.74
CA GLY A 426 -4.42 9.29 -26.30
C GLY A 426 -3.82 9.20 -24.88
N PRO A 427 -3.74 7.98 -24.32
CA PRO A 427 -3.26 7.76 -22.97
C PRO A 427 -1.85 8.34 -22.76
N TRP A 428 -1.57 8.83 -21.55
CA TRP A 428 -0.34 9.55 -21.23
C TRP A 428 0.95 8.73 -21.44
N TRP A 429 0.88 7.39 -21.40
CA TRP A 429 1.99 6.48 -21.71
C TRP A 429 2.29 6.32 -23.21
N VAL A 430 1.46 6.91 -24.10
CA VAL A 430 1.65 6.88 -25.55
C VAL A 430 2.43 8.10 -26.06
N LYS A 431 2.87 9.01 -25.17
CA LYS A 431 3.78 10.09 -25.55
C LYS A 431 5.18 9.50 -25.82
N ASP A 432 5.48 9.36 -27.11
CA ASP A 432 6.81 9.21 -27.71
C ASP A 432 7.58 7.89 -27.48
N TYR A 433 6.94 6.74 -27.76
CA TYR A 433 7.68 5.55 -28.19
C TYR A 433 7.58 5.40 -29.71
N GLN A 434 8.49 6.04 -30.44
CA GLN A 434 8.80 5.65 -31.81
C GLN A 434 9.51 4.30 -31.76
N VAL A 435 8.76 3.22 -31.96
CA VAL A 435 9.31 1.89 -32.22
C VAL A 435 10.01 1.96 -33.57
N TYR A 436 11.33 2.02 -33.57
CA TYR A 436 12.11 1.68 -34.75
C TYR A 436 12.11 0.15 -34.86
N GLU A 437 11.55 -0.37 -35.95
CA GLU A 437 11.55 -1.79 -36.32
C GLU A 437 12.95 -2.40 -36.36
#